data_AF-A0A2P8Q301-F1
#
_entry.id   AF-A0A2P8Q301-F1
#
_cell.length_a   1.000
_cell.length_b   1.000
_cell.length_c   1.000
_cell.angle_alpha   90.00
_cell.angle_beta   90.00
_cell.angle_gamma   90.00
#
_symmetry.space_group_name_H-M   'P 1'
#
loop_
_entity.id
_entity.type
_entity.pdbx_description
1 polymer ?
#
loop_
_entity_poly.entity_id
_entity_poly.type
_entity_poly.pdbx_seq_one_letter_code
_entity_poly.pdbx_strand_id
1 'polypeptide(L)'
;MLVLQLAIVVVVLVAVAALSLRESELTFTRVEGRRVIALAEQLAANPLTRSQLVQPAPQQALAPLVNSTQTQSGVTSVTVADAHGRIVSSTDPTAVGGPLSLGEGVADGRLWSGSMTLDGSRELVAQVPVLGATPENLGQPLGTVMIGEADPTVWQRLSGASSYLFAYLGIASGLGLIGSWLLARRVKRQTLGLEPREIAGLAEHREAMLYGIAEGVIALDPQHRLTLANDMGRRLLALPADCVGRSLTELGIEGRLRDVLAGDREGAAGPGKGHGGHGRNGGPGGHGDLGDSGDPGDRRERDEVVVLHGRVLVMNRMTVTKDGRPLGSVTTLRDRTELARLEREIGSFRSSSELLRAQAHEFANQLHTISGLIQIGEQDEVVRYIRGLNQRRQSLDVTLSRRVRDTAVAALLMAKASLAAERKVSLRISDATALDRLTPKDAADVATVVGNLVDNAVDAASVAATGRDPLGREGPHGREAPDSHEAWVEVELRQDASSVEIVVRDSGPGVAPELAREVFSHGFTTKAAQEGERGIGLALTRLVCERHGGEISVTNTPDGAMFTARMTVSHLTDAVAEGATP
;
A
#
# COMPACT_ATOMS: atom_id res chain seq x y z
N MET A 1 28.68 -3.46 4.08
CA MET A 1 29.47 -2.55 3.22
C MET A 1 30.91 -2.40 3.69
N LEU A 2 31.17 -1.94 4.93
CA LEU A 2 32.53 -1.76 5.45
C LEU A 2 33.39 -3.05 5.43
N VAL A 3 32.80 -4.20 5.76
CA VAL A 3 33.51 -5.50 5.72
C VAL A 3 33.93 -5.87 4.30
N LEU A 4 33.07 -5.66 3.30
CA LEU A 4 33.38 -5.93 1.89
C LEU A 4 34.46 -4.98 1.37
N GLN A 5 34.40 -3.70 1.76
CA GLN A 5 35.42 -2.71 1.42
C GLN A 5 36.78 -3.09 2.01
N LEU A 6 36.82 -3.47 3.30
CA LEU A 6 38.04 -3.95 3.95
C LEU A 6 38.60 -5.18 3.23
N ALA A 7 37.73 -6.14 2.88
CA ALA A 7 38.13 -7.33 2.16
C ALA A 7 38.76 -7.01 0.79
N ILE A 8 38.18 -6.10 0.02
CA ILE A 8 38.72 -5.65 -1.27
C ILE A 8 40.08 -4.96 -1.07
N VAL A 9 40.20 -4.06 -0.09
CA VAL A 9 41.47 -3.37 0.19
C VAL A 9 42.57 -4.37 0.58
N VAL A 10 42.26 -5.35 1.44
CA VAL A 10 43.20 -6.41 1.82
C VAL A 10 43.63 -7.23 0.61
N VAL A 11 42.68 -7.66 -0.24
CA VAL A 11 42.99 -8.43 -1.45
C VAL A 11 43.88 -7.65 -2.41
N VAL A 12 43.57 -6.38 -2.65
CA VAL A 12 44.39 -5.50 -3.51
C VAL A 12 45.79 -5.32 -2.91
N LEU A 13 45.90 -5.09 -1.60
CA LEU A 13 47.18 -4.90 -0.94
C LEU A 13 48.05 -6.16 -0.98
N VAL A 14 47.44 -7.34 -0.78
CA VAL A 14 48.13 -8.63 -0.93
C VAL A 14 48.59 -8.85 -2.37
N ALA A 15 47.75 -8.53 -3.37
CA ALA A 15 48.11 -8.66 -4.78
C ALA A 15 49.28 -7.73 -5.16
N VAL A 16 49.25 -6.47 -4.70
CA VAL A 16 50.31 -5.49 -4.94
C VAL A 16 51.61 -5.90 -4.25
N ALA A 17 51.54 -6.37 -2.99
CA ALA A 17 52.72 -6.88 -2.29
C ALA A 17 53.34 -8.09 -3.00
N ALA A 18 52.50 -9.03 -3.48
CA ALA A 18 52.97 -10.18 -4.24
C ALA A 18 53.62 -9.78 -5.58
N LEU A 19 53.01 -8.84 -6.31
CA LEU A 19 53.58 -8.28 -7.54
C LEU A 19 54.93 -7.59 -7.28
N SER A 20 55.01 -6.77 -6.23
CA SER A 20 56.23 -6.05 -5.85
C SER A 20 57.37 -7.00 -5.44
N LEU A 21 57.06 -8.06 -4.67
CA LEU A 21 58.06 -9.07 -4.30
C LEU A 21 58.61 -9.81 -5.53
N ARG A 22 57.74 -10.12 -6.50
CA ARG A 22 58.12 -10.79 -7.75
C ARG A 22 58.97 -9.87 -8.65
N GLU A 23 58.63 -8.60 -8.73
CA GLU A 23 59.39 -7.60 -9.50
C GLU A 23 60.76 -7.33 -8.90
N SER A 24 60.86 -7.30 -7.56
CA SER A 24 62.11 -7.12 -6.83
C SER A 24 63.14 -8.22 -7.13
N GLU A 25 62.72 -9.50 -7.16
CA GLU A 25 63.60 -10.63 -7.44
C GLU A 25 64.20 -10.57 -8.86
N LEU A 26 63.38 -10.20 -9.86
CA LEU A 26 63.81 -10.05 -11.25
C LEU A 26 64.79 -8.88 -11.42
N THR A 27 64.56 -7.79 -10.70
CA THR A 27 65.42 -6.60 -10.74
C THR A 27 66.76 -6.86 -10.06
N PHE A 28 66.74 -7.49 -8.88
CA PHE A 28 67.93 -7.85 -8.12
C PHE A 28 68.87 -8.75 -8.93
N THR A 29 68.34 -9.83 -9.52
CA THR A 29 69.14 -10.75 -10.34
C THR A 29 69.77 -10.07 -11.56
N ARG A 30 69.07 -9.10 -12.18
CA ARG A 30 69.58 -8.38 -13.35
C ARG A 30 70.65 -7.33 -13.02
N VAL A 31 70.46 -6.58 -11.94
CA VAL A 31 71.35 -5.48 -11.55
C VAL A 31 72.56 -6.03 -10.79
N GLU A 32 72.32 -6.77 -9.71
CA GLU A 32 73.40 -7.27 -8.87
C GLU A 32 74.14 -8.45 -9.52
N GLY A 33 73.45 -9.26 -10.33
CA GLY A 33 74.12 -10.35 -11.05
C GLY A 33 75.24 -9.84 -11.96
N ARG A 34 75.01 -8.73 -12.68
CA ARG A 34 76.06 -8.12 -13.53
C ARG A 34 77.21 -7.53 -12.71
N ARG A 35 76.91 -6.93 -11.56
CA ARG A 35 77.91 -6.33 -10.68
C ARG A 35 78.80 -7.40 -10.03
N VAL A 36 78.20 -8.46 -9.50
CA VAL A 36 78.93 -9.57 -8.87
C VAL A 36 79.82 -10.28 -9.91
N ILE A 37 79.33 -10.48 -11.14
CA ILE A 37 80.14 -10.98 -12.27
C ILE A 37 81.34 -10.06 -12.54
N ALA A 38 81.12 -8.75 -12.72
CA ALA A 38 82.18 -7.80 -13.05
C ALA A 38 83.26 -7.74 -11.96
N LEU A 39 82.86 -7.77 -10.68
CA LEU A 39 83.79 -7.80 -9.55
C LEU A 39 84.59 -9.11 -9.50
N ALA A 40 83.95 -10.24 -9.78
CA ALA A 40 84.62 -11.54 -9.78
C ALA A 40 85.62 -11.64 -10.94
N GLU A 41 85.26 -11.13 -12.14
CA GLU A 41 86.17 -10.99 -13.27
C GLU A 41 87.36 -10.08 -12.96
N GLN A 42 87.10 -8.92 -12.32
CA GLN A 42 88.16 -7.99 -11.92
C GLN A 42 89.14 -8.63 -10.93
N LEU A 43 88.63 -9.37 -9.94
CA LEU A 43 89.46 -10.04 -8.95
C LEU A 43 90.21 -11.25 -9.55
N ALA A 44 89.60 -11.99 -10.48
CA ALA A 44 90.26 -13.08 -11.21
C ALA A 44 91.31 -12.58 -12.22
N ALA A 45 91.10 -11.40 -12.80
CA ALA A 45 92.05 -10.74 -13.69
C ALA A 45 93.20 -10.04 -12.95
N ASN A 46 93.07 -9.84 -11.63
CA ASN A 46 94.08 -9.17 -10.83
C ASN A 46 95.42 -9.94 -10.85
N PRO A 47 96.55 -9.29 -11.24
CA PRO A 47 97.86 -9.92 -11.27
C PRO A 47 98.30 -10.54 -9.93
N LEU A 48 97.90 -9.94 -8.80
CA LEU A 48 98.20 -10.47 -7.47
C LEU A 48 97.47 -11.80 -7.23
N THR A 49 96.20 -11.90 -7.62
CA THR A 49 95.44 -13.16 -7.53
C THR A 49 96.12 -14.27 -8.33
N ARG A 50 96.50 -13.99 -9.58
CA ARG A 50 97.13 -14.98 -10.47
C ARG A 50 98.51 -15.44 -9.98
N SER A 51 99.34 -14.49 -9.53
CA SER A 51 100.71 -14.78 -9.12
C SER A 51 100.79 -15.49 -7.77
N GLN A 52 99.90 -15.15 -6.82
CA GLN A 52 99.94 -15.71 -5.47
C GLN A 52 99.28 -17.08 -5.36
N LEU A 53 98.32 -17.42 -6.24
CA LEU A 53 97.67 -18.74 -6.23
C LEU A 53 98.62 -19.92 -6.48
N VAL A 54 99.76 -19.68 -7.12
CA VAL A 54 100.76 -20.71 -7.47
C VAL A 54 101.92 -20.76 -6.45
N GLN A 55 101.98 -19.82 -5.49
CA GLN A 55 103.02 -19.76 -4.47
C GLN A 55 102.70 -20.66 -3.27
N PRO A 56 103.71 -21.12 -2.49
CA PRO A 56 103.46 -21.79 -1.22
C PRO A 56 102.85 -20.79 -0.21
N ALA A 57 101.73 -21.18 0.41
CA ALA A 57 100.92 -20.38 1.34
C ALA A 57 100.13 -19.18 0.73
N PRO A 58 99.26 -19.43 -0.29
CA PRO A 58 98.47 -18.38 -0.95
C PRO A 58 97.53 -17.61 0.00
N GLN A 59 97.13 -18.23 1.12
CA GLN A 59 96.22 -17.66 2.11
C GLN A 59 96.71 -16.32 2.69
N GLN A 60 97.99 -16.22 3.05
CA GLN A 60 98.53 -15.03 3.73
C GLN A 60 98.62 -13.83 2.78
N ALA A 61 98.87 -14.07 1.49
CA ALA A 61 99.01 -13.02 0.49
C ALA A 61 97.65 -12.51 -0.03
N LEU A 62 96.64 -13.40 -0.12
CA LEU A 62 95.34 -13.06 -0.70
C LEU A 62 94.32 -12.50 0.30
N ALA A 63 94.46 -12.77 1.61
CA ALA A 63 93.51 -12.31 2.62
C ALA A 63 93.28 -10.78 2.64
N PRO A 64 94.31 -9.90 2.54
CA PRO A 64 94.09 -8.46 2.47
C PRO A 64 93.34 -8.01 1.20
N LEU A 65 93.59 -8.68 0.07
CA LEU A 65 92.93 -8.39 -1.19
C LEU A 65 91.45 -8.81 -1.15
N VAL A 66 91.16 -9.98 -0.57
CA VAL A 66 89.80 -10.49 -0.36
C VAL A 66 88.99 -9.56 0.57
N ASN A 67 89.54 -9.19 1.73
CA ASN A 67 88.87 -8.29 2.68
C ASN A 67 88.69 -6.87 2.13
N SER A 68 89.68 -6.35 1.38
CA SER A 68 89.55 -5.03 0.76
C SER A 68 88.52 -5.02 -0.37
N THR A 69 88.43 -6.11 -1.15
CA THR A 69 87.38 -6.26 -2.17
C THR A 69 85.99 -6.29 -1.55
N GLN A 70 85.80 -7.05 -0.46
CA GLN A 70 84.53 -7.08 0.29
C GLN A 70 84.14 -5.69 0.81
N THR A 71 85.08 -4.99 1.47
CA THR A 71 84.81 -3.69 2.11
C THR A 71 84.56 -2.58 1.08
N GLN A 72 85.36 -2.52 0.02
CA GLN A 72 85.23 -1.45 -0.99
C GLN A 72 84.04 -1.66 -1.91
N SER A 73 83.80 -2.91 -2.29
CA SER A 73 82.71 -3.24 -3.20
C SER A 73 81.39 -3.41 -2.46
N GLY A 74 81.41 -3.61 -1.14
CA GLY A 74 80.20 -3.80 -0.32
C GLY A 74 79.44 -5.07 -0.64
N VAL A 75 80.15 -6.12 -1.09
CA VAL A 75 79.58 -7.44 -1.36
C VAL A 75 79.54 -8.29 -0.09
N THR A 76 78.60 -9.21 -0.01
CA THR A 76 78.41 -10.04 1.19
C THR A 76 79.58 -10.99 1.43
N SER A 77 80.02 -11.71 0.39
CA SER A 77 81.07 -12.71 0.50
C SER A 77 82.07 -12.65 -0.66
N VAL A 78 83.35 -12.90 -0.36
CA VAL A 78 84.41 -13.05 -1.36
C VAL A 78 85.26 -14.25 -0.98
N THR A 79 85.39 -15.20 -1.91
CA THR A 79 86.09 -16.46 -1.70
C THR A 79 87.00 -16.77 -2.89
N VAL A 80 88.19 -17.26 -2.63
CA VAL A 80 89.17 -17.69 -3.63
C VAL A 80 89.57 -19.12 -3.31
N ALA A 81 89.51 -19.99 -4.31
CA ALA A 81 89.93 -21.38 -4.23
C ALA A 81 91.09 -21.68 -5.20
N ASP A 82 91.91 -22.66 -4.84
CA ASP A 82 93.00 -23.17 -5.68
C ASP A 82 92.47 -24.04 -6.84
N ALA A 83 93.39 -24.50 -7.71
CA ALA A 83 93.07 -25.38 -8.84
C ALA A 83 92.46 -26.75 -8.43
N HIS A 84 92.60 -27.15 -7.16
CA HIS A 84 92.01 -28.39 -6.62
C HIS A 84 90.62 -28.14 -6.02
N GLY A 85 90.10 -26.91 -6.12
CA GLY A 85 88.82 -26.52 -5.56
C GLY A 85 88.83 -26.37 -4.04
N ARG A 86 89.99 -26.20 -3.39
CA ARG A 86 90.07 -25.90 -1.96
C ARG A 86 90.14 -24.41 -1.71
N ILE A 87 89.35 -23.93 -0.76
CA ILE A 87 89.27 -22.52 -0.41
C ILE A 87 90.59 -22.09 0.24
N VAL A 88 91.31 -21.17 -0.40
CA VAL A 88 92.58 -20.63 0.09
C VAL A 88 92.41 -19.33 0.86
N SER A 89 91.40 -18.52 0.52
CA SER A 89 91.08 -17.28 1.22
C SER A 89 89.60 -16.99 1.09
N SER A 90 88.95 -16.61 2.17
CA SER A 90 87.55 -16.21 2.17
C SER A 90 87.31 -15.13 3.21
N THR A 91 86.28 -14.31 2.99
CA THR A 91 85.73 -13.39 3.99
C THR A 91 85.06 -14.14 5.14
N ASP A 92 84.65 -15.39 4.92
CA ASP A 92 84.25 -16.32 5.97
C ASP A 92 85.47 -17.17 6.39
N PRO A 93 86.06 -16.94 7.57
CA PRO A 93 87.23 -17.68 8.02
C PRO A 93 86.93 -19.17 8.29
N THR A 94 85.66 -19.55 8.50
CA THR A 94 85.27 -20.93 8.79
C THR A 94 85.30 -21.83 7.55
N ALA A 95 85.16 -21.23 6.35
CA ALA A 95 85.17 -21.93 5.08
C ALA A 95 86.59 -22.26 4.56
N VAL A 96 87.63 -21.59 5.09
CA VAL A 96 89.00 -21.75 4.59
C VAL A 96 89.53 -23.17 4.82
N GLY A 97 90.11 -23.77 3.77
CA GLY A 97 90.57 -25.15 3.75
C GLY A 97 89.50 -26.18 3.36
N GLY A 98 88.22 -25.81 3.32
CA GLY A 98 87.12 -26.63 2.82
C GLY A 98 87.04 -26.67 1.29
N PRO A 99 86.23 -27.58 0.72
CA PRO A 99 85.95 -27.61 -0.72
C PRO A 99 85.01 -26.47 -1.13
N LEU A 100 85.33 -25.80 -2.24
CA LEU A 100 84.44 -24.82 -2.87
C LEU A 100 83.38 -25.53 -3.71
N SER A 101 82.12 -25.20 -3.49
CA SER A 101 81.03 -25.76 -4.30
C SER A 101 80.94 -25.02 -5.64
N LEU A 102 81.31 -25.70 -6.73
CA LEU A 102 81.39 -25.12 -8.06
C LEU A 102 80.04 -25.18 -8.80
N GLY A 103 79.74 -24.13 -9.56
CA GLY A 103 78.65 -24.10 -10.52
C GLY A 103 78.96 -24.93 -11.77
N GLU A 104 77.93 -25.19 -12.57
CA GLU A 104 78.08 -26.00 -13.79
C GLU A 104 79.03 -25.34 -14.80
N GLY A 105 80.03 -26.09 -15.27
CA GLY A 105 81.02 -25.64 -16.26
C GLY A 105 82.17 -24.78 -15.73
N VAL A 106 82.19 -24.42 -14.45
CA VAL A 106 83.28 -23.59 -13.87
C VAL A 106 84.61 -24.32 -13.85
N ALA A 107 84.58 -25.61 -13.52
CA ALA A 107 85.76 -26.48 -13.58
C ALA A 107 86.37 -26.57 -15.00
N ASP A 108 85.55 -26.39 -16.04
CA ASP A 108 85.96 -26.38 -17.45
C ASP A 108 86.44 -24.99 -17.92
N GLY A 109 86.61 -24.05 -17.00
CA GLY A 109 87.07 -22.69 -17.31
C GLY A 109 85.97 -21.74 -17.80
N ARG A 110 84.68 -22.04 -17.55
CA ARG A 110 83.57 -21.15 -17.88
C ARG A 110 83.15 -20.28 -16.69
N LEU A 111 82.67 -19.07 -16.98
CA LEU A 111 82.00 -18.25 -15.98
C LEU A 111 80.62 -18.84 -15.67
N TRP A 112 80.24 -18.82 -14.39
CA TRP A 112 78.90 -19.18 -13.94
C TRP A 112 78.35 -18.12 -12.98
N SER A 113 77.05 -17.87 -13.05
CA SER A 113 76.35 -17.05 -12.07
C SER A 113 74.97 -17.62 -11.78
N GLY A 114 74.57 -17.59 -10.52
CA GLY A 114 73.28 -18.10 -10.07
C GLY A 114 73.13 -17.98 -8.56
N SER A 115 71.93 -18.26 -8.06
CA SER A 115 71.70 -18.31 -6.62
C SER A 115 72.26 -19.60 -6.01
N MET A 116 73.00 -19.48 -4.92
CA MET A 116 73.51 -20.59 -4.12
C MET A 116 73.24 -20.36 -2.64
N THR A 117 73.23 -21.42 -1.83
CA THR A 117 73.16 -21.29 -0.37
C THR A 117 74.55 -21.38 0.23
N LEU A 118 74.98 -20.32 0.91
CA LEU A 118 76.27 -20.21 1.60
C LEU A 118 76.00 -19.81 3.04
N ASP A 119 76.57 -20.54 4.00
CA ASP A 119 76.43 -20.29 5.45
C ASP A 119 74.97 -20.04 5.91
N GLY A 120 74.02 -20.80 5.34
CA GLY A 120 72.59 -20.68 5.65
C GLY A 120 71.87 -19.47 5.02
N SER A 121 72.60 -18.59 4.31
CA SER A 121 72.06 -17.48 3.53
C SER A 121 71.96 -17.86 2.05
N ARG A 122 70.92 -17.37 1.36
CA ARG A 122 70.83 -17.50 -0.09
C ARG A 122 71.52 -16.29 -0.72
N GLU A 123 72.56 -16.53 -1.51
CA GLU A 123 73.34 -15.49 -2.15
C GLU A 123 73.29 -15.64 -3.67
N LEU A 124 73.24 -14.51 -4.38
CA LEU A 124 73.53 -14.46 -5.80
C LEU A 124 75.04 -14.44 -5.98
N VAL A 125 75.57 -15.50 -6.58
CA VAL A 125 76.99 -15.74 -6.69
C VAL A 125 77.44 -15.64 -8.14
N ALA A 126 78.64 -15.13 -8.37
CA ALA A 126 79.39 -15.33 -9.60
C ALA A 126 80.69 -16.07 -9.32
N GLN A 127 80.96 -17.09 -10.13
CA GLN A 127 82.17 -17.87 -10.09
C GLN A 127 82.95 -17.67 -11.39
N VAL A 128 84.19 -17.23 -11.25
CA VAL A 128 85.08 -16.90 -12.37
C VAL A 128 86.40 -17.62 -12.22
N PRO A 129 86.80 -18.45 -13.20
CA PRO A 129 88.07 -19.15 -13.16
C PRO A 129 89.24 -18.16 -13.32
N VAL A 130 90.26 -18.32 -12.51
CA VAL A 130 91.51 -17.58 -12.61
C VAL A 130 92.39 -18.28 -13.63
N LEU A 131 92.50 -17.72 -14.83
CA LEU A 131 93.32 -18.30 -15.89
C LEU A 131 94.77 -17.78 -15.83
N GLY A 132 95.72 -18.67 -16.06
CA GLY A 132 97.13 -18.34 -16.17
C GLY A 132 97.41 -17.41 -17.36
N ALA A 133 98.35 -16.50 -17.17
CA ALA A 133 98.71 -15.46 -18.13
C ALA A 133 100.21 -15.44 -18.45
N THR A 134 101.01 -16.34 -17.86
CA THR A 134 102.43 -16.48 -18.20
C THR A 134 102.58 -17.43 -19.39
N PRO A 135 103.68 -17.36 -20.15
CA PRO A 135 103.92 -18.28 -21.27
C PRO A 135 103.87 -19.77 -20.88
N GLU A 136 104.11 -20.09 -19.60
CA GLU A 136 104.17 -21.46 -19.07
C GLU A 136 102.80 -22.02 -18.67
N ASN A 137 101.83 -21.16 -18.32
CA ASN A 137 100.51 -21.57 -17.82
C ASN A 137 99.34 -20.87 -18.54
N LEU A 138 99.59 -20.32 -19.73
CA LEU A 138 98.60 -19.53 -20.47
C LEU A 138 97.30 -20.33 -20.68
N GLY A 139 96.19 -19.81 -20.16
CA GLY A 139 94.88 -20.43 -20.28
C GLY A 139 94.62 -21.62 -19.35
N GLN A 140 95.58 -22.03 -18.51
CA GLN A 140 95.34 -23.06 -17.50
C GLN A 140 94.54 -22.49 -16.30
N PRO A 141 93.56 -23.22 -15.74
CA PRO A 141 92.83 -22.79 -14.55
C PRO A 141 93.74 -22.91 -13.31
N LEU A 142 94.14 -21.77 -12.75
CA LEU A 142 94.95 -21.67 -11.53
C LEU A 142 94.11 -21.72 -10.25
N GLY A 143 92.82 -21.43 -10.36
CA GLY A 143 91.88 -21.37 -9.24
C GLY A 143 90.54 -20.79 -9.65
N THR A 144 89.65 -20.56 -8.68
CA THR A 144 88.34 -19.96 -8.91
C THR A 144 88.11 -18.83 -7.91
N VAL A 145 87.66 -17.68 -8.39
CA VAL A 145 87.13 -16.60 -7.57
C VAL A 145 85.61 -16.73 -7.51
N MET A 146 85.06 -16.64 -6.32
CA MET A 146 83.64 -16.62 -6.04
C MET A 146 83.32 -15.31 -5.29
N ILE A 147 82.40 -14.52 -5.82
CA ILE A 147 81.84 -13.37 -5.10
C ILE A 147 80.34 -13.61 -4.95
N GLY A 148 79.81 -13.36 -3.75
CA GLY A 148 78.41 -13.52 -3.41
C GLY A 148 77.80 -12.24 -2.85
N GLU A 149 76.54 -12.02 -3.20
CA GLU A 149 75.69 -10.98 -2.59
C GLU A 149 74.43 -11.62 -2.03
N ALA A 150 74.14 -11.41 -0.75
CA ALA A 150 72.97 -11.99 -0.09
C ALA A 150 71.66 -11.47 -0.67
N ASP A 151 70.71 -12.38 -0.87
CA ASP A 151 69.35 -12.01 -1.23
C ASP A 151 68.76 -11.13 -0.11
N PRO A 152 68.13 -10.00 -0.44
CA PRO A 152 67.47 -9.19 0.57
C PRO A 152 66.33 -10.00 1.21
N THR A 153 66.18 -9.88 2.52
CA THR A 153 65.10 -10.56 3.27
C THR A 153 63.71 -10.03 2.84
N VAL A 154 62.66 -10.83 3.06
CA VAL A 154 61.28 -10.41 2.76
C VAL A 154 60.93 -9.07 3.44
N TRP A 155 61.40 -8.87 4.67
CA TRP A 155 61.19 -7.62 5.41
C TRP A 155 61.94 -6.44 4.77
N GLN A 156 63.20 -6.62 4.38
CA GLN A 156 63.98 -5.58 3.69
C GLN A 156 63.40 -5.23 2.32
N ARG A 157 62.90 -6.23 1.57
CA ARG A 157 62.19 -6.00 0.29
C ARG A 157 60.93 -5.18 0.50
N LEU A 158 60.13 -5.51 1.51
CA LEU A 158 58.90 -4.81 1.82
C LEU A 158 59.15 -3.38 2.33
N SER A 159 60.18 -3.16 3.16
CA SER A 159 60.56 -1.82 3.64
C SER A 159 61.21 -0.97 2.54
N GLY A 160 61.96 -1.58 1.62
CA GLY A 160 62.55 -0.89 0.46
C GLY A 160 61.50 -0.44 -0.57
N ALA A 161 60.42 -1.22 -0.72
CA ALA A 161 59.26 -0.87 -1.56
C ALA A 161 58.31 0.17 -0.93
N SER A 162 58.61 0.64 0.29
CA SER A 162 57.69 1.39 1.16
C SER A 162 57.09 2.65 0.54
N SER A 163 57.80 3.37 -0.33
CA SER A 163 57.27 4.62 -0.90
C SER A 163 56.03 4.41 -1.77
N TYR A 164 55.96 3.32 -2.53
CA TYR A 164 54.81 3.02 -3.39
C TYR A 164 53.68 2.31 -2.66
N LEU A 165 53.99 1.48 -1.65
CA LEU A 165 52.98 0.77 -0.87
C LEU A 165 52.03 1.72 -0.13
N PHE A 166 52.57 2.79 0.48
CA PHE A 166 51.73 3.81 1.12
C PHE A 166 50.90 4.60 0.11
N ALA A 167 51.45 4.89 -1.07
CA ALA A 167 50.71 5.54 -2.15
C ALA A 167 49.54 4.66 -2.65
N TYR A 168 49.79 3.36 -2.87
CA TYR A 168 48.75 2.41 -3.26
C TYR A 168 47.68 2.24 -2.19
N LEU A 169 48.06 2.18 -0.91
CA LEU A 169 47.12 2.15 0.20
C LEU A 169 46.25 3.41 0.24
N GLY A 170 46.85 4.58 0.02
CA GLY A 170 46.14 5.86 -0.05
C GLY A 170 45.12 5.91 -1.19
N ILE A 171 45.54 5.53 -2.41
CA ILE A 171 44.67 5.48 -3.59
C ILE A 171 43.54 4.47 -3.39
N ALA A 172 43.85 3.26 -2.92
CA ALA A 172 42.85 2.21 -2.67
C ALA A 172 41.83 2.63 -1.60
N SER A 173 42.29 3.28 -0.53
CA SER A 173 41.42 3.80 0.52
C SER A 173 40.52 4.93 0.01
N GLY A 174 41.08 5.85 -0.80
CA GLY A 174 40.33 6.94 -1.42
C GLY A 174 39.24 6.44 -2.37
N LEU A 175 39.58 5.52 -3.28
CA LEU A 175 38.61 4.88 -4.18
C LEU A 175 37.53 4.11 -3.40
N GLY A 176 37.92 3.40 -2.33
CA GLY A 176 37.00 2.70 -1.45
C GLY A 176 35.99 3.65 -0.79
N LEU A 177 36.46 4.77 -0.22
CA LEU A 177 35.62 5.78 0.41
C LEU A 177 34.67 6.44 -0.60
N ILE A 178 35.18 6.84 -1.77
CA ILE A 178 34.37 7.45 -2.83
C ILE A 178 33.31 6.46 -3.34
N GLY A 179 33.67 5.19 -3.56
CA GLY A 179 32.75 4.15 -3.99
C GLY A 179 31.66 3.88 -2.96
N SER A 180 32.03 3.73 -1.68
CA SER A 180 31.08 3.56 -0.57
C SER A 180 30.14 4.75 -0.46
N TRP A 181 30.66 5.98 -0.60
CA TRP A 181 29.86 7.20 -0.55
C TRP A 181 28.91 7.33 -1.75
N LEU A 182 29.37 7.07 -2.97
CA LEU A 182 28.54 7.08 -4.17
C LEU A 182 27.45 6.02 -4.12
N LEU A 183 27.76 4.82 -3.65
CA LEU A 183 26.79 3.75 -3.49
C LEU A 183 25.76 4.09 -2.42
N ALA A 184 26.19 4.58 -1.26
CA ALA A 184 25.29 5.07 -0.22
C ALA A 184 24.38 6.19 -0.75
N ARG A 185 24.93 7.13 -1.53
CA ARG A 185 24.17 8.22 -2.15
C ARG A 185 23.21 7.73 -3.23
N ARG A 186 23.61 6.73 -4.03
CA ARG A 186 22.75 6.10 -5.05
C ARG A 186 21.61 5.35 -4.41
N VAL A 187 21.89 4.52 -3.41
CA VAL A 187 20.86 3.83 -2.61
C VAL A 187 19.94 4.85 -1.99
N LYS A 188 20.46 5.87 -1.29
CA LYS A 188 19.63 6.91 -0.65
C LYS A 188 18.76 7.69 -1.65
N ARG A 189 19.23 7.92 -2.88
CA ARG A 189 18.41 8.51 -3.96
C ARG A 189 17.34 7.54 -4.47
N GLN A 190 17.68 6.26 -4.63
CA GLN A 190 16.74 5.24 -5.09
C GLN A 190 15.70 4.88 -4.01
N THR A 191 16.05 5.02 -2.74
CA THR A 191 15.17 4.75 -1.60
C THR A 191 14.43 6.01 -1.11
N LEU A 192 14.48 7.12 -1.87
CA LEU A 192 13.83 8.38 -1.52
C LEU A 192 14.19 8.90 -0.11
N GLY A 193 15.37 8.54 0.40
CA GLY A 193 15.84 8.90 1.73
C GLY A 193 15.50 7.89 2.84
N LEU A 194 14.73 6.85 2.56
CA LEU A 194 14.32 5.83 3.52
C LEU A 194 15.45 4.84 3.84
N GLU A 195 15.52 4.42 5.10
CA GLU A 195 16.44 3.39 5.59
C GLU A 195 15.95 1.96 5.24
N PRO A 196 16.83 0.95 5.09
CA PRO A 196 16.43 -0.41 4.70
C PRO A 196 15.37 -1.05 5.62
N ARG A 197 15.38 -0.72 6.91
CA ARG A 197 14.38 -1.17 7.87
C ARG A 197 13.03 -0.46 7.67
N GLU A 198 13.06 0.80 7.26
CA GLU A 198 11.86 1.55 6.91
C GLU A 198 11.26 1.04 5.59
N ILE A 199 12.09 0.58 4.64
CA ILE A 199 11.62 -0.03 3.37
C ILE A 199 10.98 -1.40 3.62
N ALA A 200 11.63 -2.26 4.41
CA ALA A 200 11.06 -3.54 4.82
C ALA A 200 9.77 -3.32 5.62
N GLY A 201 9.82 -2.38 6.58
CA GLY A 201 8.68 -1.96 7.37
C GLY A 201 7.55 -1.39 6.52
N LEU A 202 7.81 -0.60 5.47
CA LEU A 202 6.82 -0.08 4.53
C LEU A 202 6.24 -1.18 3.63
N ALA A 203 7.01 -2.17 3.22
CA ALA A 203 6.52 -3.31 2.44
C ALA A 203 5.60 -4.21 3.28
N GLU A 204 6.03 -4.54 4.50
CA GLU A 204 5.20 -5.24 5.51
C GLU A 204 4.00 -4.38 5.92
N HIS A 205 4.14 -3.05 6.06
CA HIS A 205 3.01 -2.15 6.31
C HIS A 205 2.06 -2.11 5.12
N ARG A 206 2.54 -2.21 3.87
CA ARG A 206 1.67 -2.17 2.70
C ARG A 206 0.84 -3.44 2.60
N GLU A 207 1.45 -4.60 2.88
CA GLU A 207 0.71 -5.85 3.05
C GLU A 207 -0.23 -5.74 4.26
N ALA A 208 0.24 -5.32 5.43
CA ALA A 208 -0.61 -5.19 6.63
C ALA A 208 -1.71 -4.11 6.50
N MET A 209 -1.54 -3.06 5.69
CA MET A 209 -2.61 -2.09 5.39
C MET A 209 -3.60 -2.65 4.38
N LEU A 210 -3.20 -3.53 3.46
CA LEU A 210 -4.14 -4.19 2.54
C LEU A 210 -4.83 -5.42 3.17
N TYR A 211 -4.18 -6.08 4.14
CA TYR A 211 -4.66 -7.26 4.86
C TYR A 211 -5.28 -6.93 6.23
N GLY A 212 -4.96 -5.78 6.83
CA GLY A 212 -5.40 -5.38 8.18
C GLY A 212 -6.58 -4.41 8.21
N ILE A 213 -7.00 -3.87 7.07
CA ILE A 213 -8.25 -3.12 6.99
C ILE A 213 -9.40 -4.12 6.81
N ALA A 214 -10.42 -4.05 7.65
CA ALA A 214 -11.65 -4.85 7.54
C ALA A 214 -12.50 -4.54 6.29
N GLU A 215 -11.94 -3.83 5.31
CA GLU A 215 -12.58 -3.40 4.08
C GLU A 215 -12.07 -4.26 2.91
N GLY A 216 -12.99 -4.67 2.05
CA GLY A 216 -12.66 -5.33 0.80
C GLY A 216 -12.07 -4.33 -0.20
N VAL A 217 -11.10 -4.74 -0.99
CA VAL A 217 -10.53 -3.95 -2.08
C VAL A 217 -10.48 -4.82 -3.32
N ILE A 218 -11.04 -4.30 -4.41
CA ILE A 218 -11.10 -4.95 -5.72
C ILE A 218 -10.63 -3.95 -6.77
N ALA A 219 -9.74 -4.36 -7.67
CA ALA A 219 -9.34 -3.55 -8.81
C ALA A 219 -9.71 -4.23 -10.12
N LEU A 220 -10.13 -3.44 -11.10
CA LEU A 220 -10.46 -3.86 -12.45
C LEU A 220 -9.57 -3.15 -13.46
N ASP A 221 -9.22 -3.83 -14.55
CA ASP A 221 -8.62 -3.21 -15.73
C ASP A 221 -9.70 -2.48 -16.59
N PRO A 222 -9.31 -1.76 -17.67
CA PRO A 222 -10.26 -1.10 -18.56
C PRO A 222 -11.18 -2.06 -19.34
N GLN A 223 -10.92 -3.37 -19.30
CA GLN A 223 -11.74 -4.42 -19.90
C GLN A 223 -12.63 -5.14 -18.86
N HIS A 224 -12.75 -4.58 -17.64
CA HIS A 224 -13.53 -5.13 -16.53
C HIS A 224 -13.06 -6.52 -16.07
N ARG A 225 -11.76 -6.82 -16.16
CA ARG A 225 -11.14 -8.00 -15.55
C ARG A 225 -10.54 -7.66 -14.20
N LEU A 226 -10.67 -8.58 -13.24
CA LEU A 226 -10.11 -8.44 -11.90
C LEU A 226 -8.58 -8.42 -11.97
N THR A 227 -7.94 -7.32 -11.56
CA THR A 227 -6.47 -7.23 -11.45
C THR A 227 -5.99 -7.42 -10.02
N LEU A 228 -6.84 -7.12 -9.04
CA LEU A 228 -6.55 -7.29 -7.61
C LEU A 228 -7.85 -7.61 -6.86
N ALA A 229 -7.77 -8.52 -5.90
CA ALA A 229 -8.81 -8.71 -4.89
C ALA A 229 -8.19 -9.17 -3.57
N ASN A 230 -8.29 -8.34 -2.53
CA ASN A 230 -7.84 -8.74 -1.20
C ASN A 230 -8.76 -9.82 -0.59
N ASP A 231 -8.29 -10.49 0.45
CA ASP A 231 -9.03 -11.59 1.10
C ASP A 231 -10.42 -11.18 1.56
N MET A 232 -10.56 -9.96 2.09
CA MET A 232 -11.85 -9.43 2.51
C MET A 232 -12.79 -9.18 1.33
N GLY A 233 -12.29 -8.61 0.23
CA GLY A 233 -13.08 -8.37 -0.99
C GLY A 233 -13.57 -9.67 -1.61
N ARG A 234 -12.73 -10.71 -1.64
CA ARG A 234 -13.14 -12.06 -2.08
C ARG A 234 -14.22 -12.63 -1.16
N ARG A 235 -14.08 -12.50 0.16
CA ARG A 235 -15.08 -12.99 1.12
C ARG A 235 -16.41 -12.24 1.03
N LEU A 236 -16.37 -10.90 0.94
CA LEU A 236 -17.58 -10.05 0.89
C LEU A 236 -18.36 -10.26 -0.41
N LEU A 237 -17.67 -10.46 -1.54
CA LEU A 237 -18.31 -10.75 -2.83
C LEU A 237 -18.47 -12.25 -3.14
N ALA A 238 -18.09 -13.14 -2.21
CA ALA A 238 -18.13 -14.60 -2.38
C ALA A 238 -17.39 -15.10 -3.65
N LEU A 239 -16.23 -14.49 -3.97
CA LEU A 239 -15.44 -14.82 -5.15
C LEU A 239 -14.56 -16.07 -4.93
N PRO A 240 -14.30 -16.87 -5.98
CA PRO A 240 -13.40 -18.00 -5.90
C PRO A 240 -11.93 -17.57 -5.73
N ALA A 241 -11.08 -18.48 -5.27
CA ALA A 241 -9.66 -18.18 -5.00
C ALA A 241 -8.87 -17.79 -6.27
N ASP A 242 -9.31 -18.24 -7.45
CA ASP A 242 -8.71 -17.99 -8.76
C ASP A 242 -9.40 -16.85 -9.54
N CYS A 243 -9.95 -15.87 -8.82
CA CYS A 243 -10.73 -14.77 -9.43
C CYS A 243 -9.90 -13.72 -10.18
N VAL A 244 -8.59 -13.59 -9.91
CA VAL A 244 -7.72 -12.61 -10.57
C VAL A 244 -7.49 -13.00 -12.04
N GLY A 245 -7.72 -12.06 -12.95
CA GLY A 245 -7.62 -12.22 -14.41
C GLY A 245 -8.96 -12.53 -15.11
N ARG A 246 -10.00 -12.90 -14.34
CA ARG A 246 -11.34 -13.20 -14.87
C ARG A 246 -12.18 -11.94 -15.05
N SER A 247 -13.09 -11.96 -16.01
CA SER A 247 -14.08 -10.88 -16.18
C SER A 247 -15.17 -10.94 -15.12
N LEU A 248 -15.86 -9.82 -14.87
CA LEU A 248 -17.03 -9.78 -13.98
C LEU A 248 -18.11 -10.82 -14.39
N THR A 249 -18.30 -11.03 -15.69
CA THR A 249 -19.27 -12.00 -16.22
C THR A 249 -18.86 -13.46 -15.98
N GLU A 250 -17.58 -13.79 -16.10
CA GLU A 250 -17.04 -15.13 -15.79
C GLU A 250 -17.18 -15.48 -14.29
N LEU A 251 -17.22 -14.47 -13.43
CA LEU A 251 -17.38 -14.61 -11.99
C LEU A 251 -18.85 -14.66 -11.52
N GLY A 252 -19.82 -14.60 -12.45
CA GLY A 252 -21.25 -14.60 -12.13
C GLY A 252 -21.72 -13.31 -11.47
N ILE A 253 -20.98 -12.21 -11.62
CA ILE A 253 -21.36 -10.90 -11.07
C ILE A 253 -22.30 -10.21 -12.06
N GLU A 254 -23.58 -10.13 -11.70
CA GLU A 254 -24.65 -9.59 -12.54
C GLU A 254 -25.43 -8.46 -11.83
N GLY A 255 -26.26 -7.75 -12.61
CA GLY A 255 -27.15 -6.69 -12.13
C GLY A 255 -26.43 -5.52 -11.47
N ARG A 256 -27.04 -4.94 -10.43
CA ARG A 256 -26.56 -3.71 -9.78
C ARG A 256 -25.11 -3.78 -9.27
N LEU A 257 -24.67 -4.95 -8.81
CA LEU A 257 -23.29 -5.14 -8.35
C LEU A 257 -22.30 -4.99 -9.51
N ARG A 258 -22.64 -5.51 -10.69
CA ARG A 258 -21.86 -5.32 -11.91
C ARG A 258 -21.86 -3.86 -12.33
N ASP A 259 -23.00 -3.18 -12.31
CA ASP A 259 -23.10 -1.79 -12.77
C ASP A 259 -22.23 -0.85 -11.93
N VAL A 260 -22.23 -1.05 -10.60
CA VAL A 260 -21.37 -0.30 -9.66
C VAL A 260 -19.88 -0.62 -9.91
N LEU A 261 -19.54 -1.89 -10.10
CA LEU A 261 -18.16 -2.33 -10.37
C LEU A 261 -17.67 -2.00 -11.79
N ALA A 262 -18.53 -1.88 -12.79
CA ALA A 262 -18.20 -1.55 -14.18
C ALA A 262 -18.25 -0.04 -14.44
N GLY A 263 -19.09 0.69 -13.70
CA GLY A 263 -19.19 2.15 -13.76
C GLY A 263 -20.22 2.58 -14.80
N ASP A 264 -20.99 1.62 -15.30
CA ASP A 264 -22.09 1.84 -16.22
C ASP A 264 -23.26 2.40 -15.41
N ARG A 265 -23.39 3.74 -15.39
CA ARG A 265 -24.67 4.36 -15.06
C ARG A 265 -25.50 4.45 -16.33
N GLU A 266 -26.56 3.65 -16.42
CA GLU A 266 -27.73 4.03 -17.20
C GLU A 266 -28.38 5.26 -16.56
N GLY A 267 -28.63 6.30 -17.37
CA GLY A 267 -29.58 7.38 -17.06
C GLY A 267 -29.02 8.71 -16.53
N ALA A 268 -28.39 9.52 -17.39
CA ALA A 268 -28.51 11.01 -17.38
C ALA A 268 -27.65 11.67 -18.50
N ALA A 269 -28.00 11.45 -19.77
CA ALA A 269 -27.67 12.38 -20.86
C ALA A 269 -28.48 12.00 -22.12
N GLY A 270 -29.69 12.54 -22.25
CA GLY A 270 -30.37 12.56 -23.55
C GLY A 270 -29.63 13.49 -24.53
N PRO A 271 -29.62 13.21 -25.84
CA PRO A 271 -28.83 13.96 -26.81
C PRO A 271 -29.47 15.34 -27.06
N GLY A 272 -28.82 16.39 -26.56
CA GLY A 272 -29.16 17.77 -26.89
C GLY A 272 -28.89 18.06 -28.36
N LYS A 273 -29.96 18.42 -29.09
CA LYS A 273 -29.93 18.93 -30.47
C LYS A 273 -28.97 20.13 -30.57
N GLY A 274 -27.86 19.97 -31.31
CA GLY A 274 -27.00 21.07 -31.71
C GLY A 274 -27.69 21.91 -32.79
N HIS A 275 -28.13 23.12 -32.42
CA HIS A 275 -28.49 24.17 -33.37
C HIS A 275 -27.20 24.80 -33.92
N GLY A 276 -26.99 24.68 -35.23
CA GLY A 276 -25.91 25.36 -35.94
C GLY A 276 -26.24 26.85 -36.12
N GLY A 277 -25.41 27.72 -35.54
CA GLY A 277 -25.46 29.16 -35.72
C GLY A 277 -24.12 29.69 -36.26
N HIS A 278 -24.16 30.15 -37.50
CA HIS A 278 -23.11 30.88 -38.21
C HIS A 278 -22.71 32.20 -37.52
N GLY A 279 -21.43 32.57 -37.59
CA GLY A 279 -20.96 33.95 -37.31
C GLY A 279 -19.44 34.10 -37.36
N ARG A 280 -18.93 34.73 -38.43
CA ARG A 280 -17.51 35.09 -38.67
C ARG A 280 -17.16 36.46 -38.06
N ASN A 281 -15.85 36.76 -38.08
CA ASN A 281 -15.10 37.98 -37.72
C ASN A 281 -14.75 38.13 -36.22
N GLY A 282 -13.52 38.42 -35.81
CA GLY A 282 -12.31 38.91 -36.51
C GLY A 282 -11.83 40.22 -35.87
N GLY A 283 -10.72 40.19 -35.12
CA GLY A 283 -10.05 41.39 -34.58
C GLY A 283 -9.24 41.14 -33.31
N PRO A 284 -7.93 41.49 -33.25
CA PRO A 284 -7.03 41.10 -32.17
C PRO A 284 -6.88 42.17 -31.08
N GLY A 285 -6.65 41.75 -29.84
CA GLY A 285 -6.35 42.64 -28.72
C GLY A 285 -5.97 41.83 -27.48
N GLY A 286 -4.81 42.12 -26.91
CA GLY A 286 -4.17 41.30 -25.91
C GLY A 286 -4.81 41.35 -24.53
N HIS A 287 -4.50 40.34 -23.72
CA HIS A 287 -3.78 40.49 -22.47
C HIS A 287 -3.53 39.07 -21.95
N GLY A 288 -2.27 38.78 -21.62
CA GLY A 288 -1.92 37.56 -20.93
C GLY A 288 -2.56 37.59 -19.56
N ASP A 289 -3.38 36.59 -19.27
CA ASP A 289 -3.69 36.20 -17.92
C ASP A 289 -3.44 34.70 -17.80
N LEU A 290 -2.85 34.34 -16.67
CA LEU A 290 -2.23 33.08 -16.39
C LEU A 290 -3.28 31.96 -16.41
N GLY A 291 -2.92 30.85 -17.04
CA GLY A 291 -3.73 29.64 -17.03
C GLY A 291 -3.97 29.16 -15.60
N ASP A 292 -5.21 29.34 -15.14
CA ASP A 292 -5.80 28.54 -14.09
C ASP A 292 -5.87 27.10 -14.61
N SER A 293 -4.84 26.32 -14.30
CA SER A 293 -4.82 24.89 -14.48
C SER A 293 -5.87 24.29 -13.56
N GLY A 294 -7.10 24.21 -14.07
CA GLY A 294 -8.19 23.46 -13.45
C GLY A 294 -7.73 22.03 -13.20
N ASP A 295 -7.47 21.74 -11.92
CA ASP A 295 -7.28 20.42 -11.36
C ASP A 295 -8.47 19.53 -11.74
N PRO A 296 -8.29 18.37 -12.40
CA PRO A 296 -9.39 17.46 -12.73
C PRO A 296 -9.83 16.63 -11.51
N GLY A 297 -9.95 17.27 -10.35
CA GLY A 297 -10.17 16.65 -9.04
C GLY A 297 -11.61 16.68 -8.53
N ASP A 298 -12.61 17.08 -9.32
CA ASP A 298 -13.98 17.28 -8.81
C ASP A 298 -15.06 16.46 -9.52
N ARG A 299 -15.07 15.15 -9.28
CA ARG A 299 -16.30 14.35 -9.29
C ARG A 299 -16.33 13.55 -8.00
N ARG A 300 -17.08 14.03 -7.00
CA ARG A 300 -17.40 13.27 -5.79
C ARG A 300 -18.06 11.94 -6.18
N GLU A 301 -17.24 10.90 -6.32
CA GLU A 301 -17.65 9.50 -6.50
C GLU A 301 -18.43 9.09 -5.24
N ARG A 302 -19.74 8.86 -5.42
CA ARG A 302 -20.68 8.58 -4.33
C ARG A 302 -20.46 7.18 -3.80
N ASP A 303 -20.58 7.04 -2.48
CA ASP A 303 -20.75 5.75 -1.81
C ASP A 303 -22.02 5.06 -2.33
N GLU A 304 -21.87 3.94 -3.03
CA GLU A 304 -22.98 3.15 -3.56
C GLU A 304 -23.28 1.99 -2.60
N VAL A 305 -24.53 1.89 -2.15
CA VAL A 305 -24.95 0.84 -1.22
C VAL A 305 -25.52 -0.35 -2.01
N VAL A 306 -24.95 -1.53 -1.79
CA VAL A 306 -25.37 -2.79 -2.41
C VAL A 306 -25.71 -3.80 -1.31
N VAL A 307 -26.88 -4.41 -1.41
CA VAL A 307 -27.27 -5.53 -0.55
C VAL A 307 -26.89 -6.82 -1.25
N LEU A 308 -26.02 -7.61 -0.62
CA LEU A 308 -25.51 -8.85 -1.19
C LEU A 308 -25.51 -9.94 -0.12
N HIS A 309 -26.19 -11.06 -0.38
CA HIS A 309 -26.28 -12.21 0.55
C HIS A 309 -26.69 -11.82 1.99
N GLY A 310 -27.60 -10.85 2.14
CA GLY A 310 -28.07 -10.38 3.45
C GLY A 310 -27.13 -9.41 4.17
N ARG A 311 -26.05 -8.96 3.53
CA ARG A 311 -25.13 -7.94 4.04
C ARG A 311 -25.35 -6.61 3.36
N VAL A 312 -25.14 -5.52 4.09
CA VAL A 312 -25.15 -4.15 3.55
C VAL A 312 -23.71 -3.75 3.27
N LEU A 313 -23.34 -3.68 1.99
CA LEU A 313 -22.02 -3.27 1.54
C LEU A 313 -22.08 -1.84 1.03
N VAL A 314 -21.21 -0.98 1.57
CA VAL A 314 -20.96 0.35 1.02
C VAL A 314 -19.74 0.25 0.11
N MET A 315 -19.92 0.60 -1.15
CA MET A 315 -18.92 0.49 -2.20
C MET A 315 -18.50 1.88 -2.65
N ASN A 316 -17.21 2.19 -2.59
CA ASN A 316 -16.67 3.41 -3.15
C ASN A 316 -15.73 3.04 -4.29
N ARG A 317 -16.01 3.57 -5.49
CA ARG A 317 -15.21 3.30 -6.67
C ARG A 317 -14.42 4.56 -7.03
N MET A 318 -13.13 4.37 -7.24
CA MET A 318 -12.21 5.36 -7.78
C MET A 318 -11.63 4.90 -9.12
N THR A 319 -11.64 5.78 -10.11
CA THR A 319 -10.94 5.53 -11.39
C THR A 319 -9.45 5.87 -11.27
N VAL A 320 -8.59 5.05 -11.89
CA VAL A 320 -7.13 5.24 -11.84
C VAL A 320 -6.61 5.60 -13.23
N THR A 321 -5.99 6.77 -13.35
CA THR A 321 -5.37 7.26 -14.58
C THR A 321 -3.89 7.50 -14.39
N LYS A 322 -3.06 7.19 -15.40
CA LYS A 322 -1.63 7.53 -15.42
C LYS A 322 -1.27 8.11 -16.79
N ASP A 323 -0.59 9.25 -16.79
CA ASP A 323 -0.16 9.94 -18.02
C ASP A 323 -1.31 10.18 -19.02
N GLY A 324 -2.50 10.50 -18.50
CA GLY A 324 -3.73 10.72 -19.29
C GLY A 324 -4.39 9.45 -19.84
N ARG A 325 -3.88 8.25 -19.54
CA ARG A 325 -4.46 6.96 -19.94
C ARG A 325 -5.22 6.31 -18.76
N PRO A 326 -6.46 5.85 -18.96
CA PRO A 326 -7.18 5.08 -17.93
C PRO A 326 -6.52 3.71 -17.75
N LEU A 327 -6.06 3.43 -16.53
CA LEU A 327 -5.47 2.15 -16.14
C LEU A 327 -6.53 1.18 -15.60
N GLY A 328 -7.71 1.66 -15.21
CA GLY A 328 -8.79 0.86 -14.66
C GLY A 328 -9.50 1.56 -13.50
N SER A 329 -10.08 0.78 -12.59
CA SER A 329 -10.77 1.29 -11.40
C SER A 329 -10.45 0.45 -10.16
N VAL A 330 -10.45 1.09 -9.00
CA VAL A 330 -10.34 0.45 -7.69
C VAL A 330 -11.64 0.70 -6.93
N THR A 331 -12.24 -0.36 -6.39
CA THR A 331 -13.44 -0.30 -5.58
C THR A 331 -13.14 -0.82 -4.17
N THR A 332 -13.42 -0.01 -3.16
CA THR A 332 -13.42 -0.42 -1.76
C THR A 332 -14.82 -0.88 -1.36
N LEU A 333 -14.90 -1.87 -0.47
CA LEU A 333 -16.14 -2.47 0.03
C LEU A 333 -16.13 -2.47 1.55
N ARG A 334 -17.16 -1.91 2.17
CA ARG A 334 -17.29 -1.83 3.62
C ARG A 334 -18.58 -2.49 4.09
N ASP A 335 -18.46 -3.50 4.95
CA ASP A 335 -19.62 -4.13 5.59
C ASP A 335 -20.17 -3.19 6.68
N ARG A 336 -21.42 -2.75 6.51
CA ARG A 336 -22.15 -1.90 7.46
C ARG A 336 -23.38 -2.58 8.02
N THR A 337 -23.44 -3.92 7.96
CA THR A 337 -24.62 -4.69 8.38
C THR A 337 -24.96 -4.49 9.86
N GLU A 338 -23.95 -4.48 10.74
CA GLU A 338 -24.16 -4.25 12.19
C GLU A 338 -24.62 -2.81 12.48
N LEU A 339 -24.03 -1.82 11.82
CA LEU A 339 -24.43 -0.42 11.98
C LEU A 339 -25.88 -0.21 11.52
N ALA A 340 -26.24 -0.77 10.36
CA ALA A 340 -27.62 -0.75 9.86
C ALA A 340 -28.61 -1.51 10.77
N ARG A 341 -28.14 -2.44 11.61
CA ARG A 341 -28.95 -3.11 12.63
C ARG A 341 -29.13 -2.25 13.88
N LEU A 342 -28.05 -1.63 14.36
CA LEU A 342 -28.08 -0.70 15.49
C LEU A 342 -28.91 0.55 15.19
N GLU A 343 -28.81 1.12 13.99
CA GLU A 343 -29.64 2.25 13.58
C GLU A 343 -31.13 1.92 13.59
N ARG A 344 -31.52 0.70 13.20
CA ARG A 344 -32.90 0.22 13.33
C ARG A 344 -33.36 0.13 14.78
N GLU A 345 -32.49 -0.37 15.66
CA GLU A 345 -32.80 -0.52 17.09
C GLU A 345 -32.92 0.84 17.80
N ILE A 346 -32.03 1.79 17.47
CA ILE A 346 -32.10 3.18 17.96
C ILE A 346 -33.32 3.90 17.38
N GLY A 347 -33.67 3.67 16.12
CA GLY A 347 -34.89 4.21 15.51
C GLY A 347 -36.15 3.76 16.28
N SER A 348 -36.20 2.49 16.67
CA SER A 348 -37.28 1.95 17.51
C SER A 348 -37.34 2.62 18.90
N PHE A 349 -36.19 2.87 19.53
CA PHE A 349 -36.12 3.52 20.83
C PHE A 349 -36.45 5.03 20.79
N ARG A 350 -35.95 5.76 19.77
CA ARG A 350 -36.26 7.18 19.56
C ARG A 350 -37.73 7.39 19.27
N SER A 351 -38.34 6.54 18.44
CA SER A 351 -39.79 6.54 18.19
C SER A 351 -40.59 6.41 19.49
N SER A 352 -40.19 5.51 20.39
CA SER A 352 -40.84 5.35 21.71
C SER A 352 -40.69 6.60 22.59
N SER A 353 -39.53 7.25 22.56
CA SER A 353 -39.27 8.47 23.35
C SER A 353 -40.00 9.69 22.80
N GLU A 354 -40.09 9.85 21.48
CA GLU A 354 -40.87 10.92 20.83
C GLU A 354 -42.35 10.78 21.13
N LEU A 355 -42.89 9.55 21.11
CA LEU A 355 -44.26 9.25 21.52
C LEU A 355 -44.53 9.68 22.96
N LEU A 356 -43.64 9.34 23.90
CA LEU A 356 -43.77 9.75 25.30
C LEU A 356 -43.67 11.26 25.46
N ARG A 357 -42.80 11.93 24.69
CA ARG A 357 -42.61 13.39 24.74
C ARG A 357 -43.81 14.14 24.15
N ALA A 358 -44.38 13.64 23.06
CA ALA A 358 -45.61 14.16 22.47
C ALA A 358 -46.79 13.99 23.44
N GLN A 359 -46.93 12.81 24.05
CA GLN A 359 -47.96 12.54 25.06
C GLN A 359 -47.83 13.48 26.28
N ALA A 360 -46.60 13.72 26.75
CA ALA A 360 -46.36 14.62 27.86
C ALA A 360 -46.70 16.08 27.50
N HIS A 361 -46.36 16.53 26.30
CA HIS A 361 -46.72 17.86 25.81
C HIS A 361 -48.24 18.01 25.63
N GLU A 362 -48.93 17.00 25.10
CA GLU A 362 -50.37 17.01 24.95
C GLU A 362 -51.07 17.06 26.32
N PHE A 363 -50.63 16.24 27.27
CA PHE A 363 -51.16 16.23 28.63
C PHE A 363 -50.93 17.57 29.35
N ALA A 364 -49.76 18.17 29.19
CA ALA A 364 -49.47 19.50 29.74
C ALA A 364 -50.39 20.58 29.13
N ASN A 365 -50.63 20.53 27.82
CA ASN A 365 -51.54 21.45 27.15
C ASN A 365 -52.99 21.27 27.64
N GLN A 366 -53.45 20.03 27.81
CA GLN A 366 -54.78 19.72 28.35
C GLN A 366 -54.94 20.28 29.78
N LEU A 367 -53.95 20.05 30.65
CA LEU A 367 -53.97 20.59 32.01
C LEU A 367 -53.94 22.12 32.03
N HIS A 368 -53.14 22.74 31.16
CA HIS A 368 -53.06 24.19 31.06
C HIS A 368 -54.39 24.82 30.61
N THR A 369 -55.06 24.23 29.61
CA THR A 369 -56.39 24.69 29.16
C THR A 369 -57.46 24.51 30.24
N ILE A 370 -57.49 23.36 30.91
CA ILE A 370 -58.43 23.12 32.03
C ILE A 370 -58.17 24.13 33.15
N SER A 371 -56.92 24.35 33.51
CA SER A 371 -56.54 25.30 34.56
C SER A 371 -56.88 26.75 34.19
N GLY A 372 -56.72 27.14 32.92
CA GLY A 372 -57.12 28.46 32.43
C GLY A 372 -58.63 28.69 32.45
N LEU A 373 -59.42 27.70 32.02
CA LEU A 373 -60.89 27.78 32.06
C LEU A 373 -61.43 27.83 33.51
N ILE A 374 -60.80 27.09 34.44
CA ILE A 374 -61.12 27.16 35.87
C ILE A 374 -60.81 28.57 36.44
N GLN A 375 -59.67 29.17 36.08
CA GLN A 375 -59.27 30.49 36.55
C GLN A 375 -60.19 31.62 36.07
N ILE A 376 -60.77 31.48 34.88
CA ILE A 376 -61.69 32.46 34.28
C ILE A 376 -63.14 32.25 34.78
N GLY A 377 -63.42 31.16 35.52
CA GLY A 377 -64.71 30.87 36.14
C GLY A 377 -65.71 30.13 35.23
N GLU A 378 -65.29 29.72 34.03
CA GLU A 378 -66.13 29.07 33.02
C GLU A 378 -66.28 27.56 33.26
N GLN A 379 -66.96 27.19 34.35
CA GLN A 379 -67.08 25.79 34.79
C GLN A 379 -67.85 24.90 33.80
N ASP A 380 -68.86 25.45 33.12
CA ASP A 380 -69.63 24.70 32.11
C ASP A 380 -68.77 24.35 30.88
N GLU A 381 -67.82 25.22 30.51
CA GLU A 381 -66.91 25.00 29.38
C GLU A 381 -65.82 23.98 29.72
N VAL A 382 -65.37 23.91 30.98
CA VAL A 382 -64.50 22.83 31.47
C VAL A 382 -65.18 21.46 31.31
N VAL A 383 -66.44 21.35 31.75
CA VAL A 383 -67.21 20.10 31.64
C VAL A 383 -67.43 19.72 30.17
N ARG A 384 -67.73 20.70 29.31
CA ARG A 384 -67.88 20.49 27.86
C ARG A 384 -66.57 20.06 27.21
N TYR A 385 -65.45 20.69 27.59
CA TYR A 385 -64.11 20.36 27.10
C TYR A 385 -63.70 18.95 27.51
N ILE A 386 -63.84 18.57 28.79
CA ILE A 386 -63.54 17.21 29.27
C ILE A 386 -64.43 16.17 28.57
N ARG A 387 -65.73 16.47 28.40
CA ARG A 387 -66.65 15.59 27.68
C ARG A 387 -66.25 15.43 26.22
N GLY A 388 -65.88 16.53 25.54
CA GLY A 388 -65.37 16.51 24.17
C GLY A 388 -64.02 15.78 24.03
N LEU A 389 -63.15 15.90 25.03
CA LEU A 389 -61.86 15.19 25.10
C LEU A 389 -62.08 13.67 25.20
N ASN A 390 -63.00 13.25 26.07
CA ASN A 390 -63.40 11.84 26.19
C ASN A 390 -64.12 11.33 24.93
N GLN A 391 -64.88 12.18 24.24
CA GLN A 391 -65.66 11.79 23.06
C GLN A 391 -64.79 11.69 21.79
N ARG A 392 -63.79 12.57 21.61
CA ARG A 392 -62.73 12.42 20.57
C ARG A 392 -61.83 11.22 20.82
N ARG A 393 -61.50 10.96 22.09
CA ARG A 393 -60.73 9.78 22.48
C ARG A 393 -61.55 8.51 22.22
N GLN A 394 -62.84 8.46 22.55
CA GLN A 394 -63.71 7.31 22.26
C GLN A 394 -63.98 7.06 20.76
N SER A 395 -64.04 8.07 19.88
CA SER A 395 -64.37 7.84 18.46
C SER A 395 -63.23 7.22 17.64
N LEU A 396 -61.98 7.59 17.94
CA LEU A 396 -60.78 6.97 17.36
C LEU A 396 -60.48 5.61 18.01
N ASP A 397 -60.61 5.52 19.34
CA ASP A 397 -60.25 4.33 20.12
C ASP A 397 -61.22 3.15 19.89
N VAL A 398 -62.51 3.41 19.61
CA VAL A 398 -63.50 2.35 19.31
C VAL A 398 -63.38 1.79 17.88
N THR A 399 -62.98 2.62 16.91
CA THR A 399 -62.84 2.20 15.50
C THR A 399 -61.52 1.48 15.26
N LEU A 400 -60.41 1.98 15.83
CA LEU A 400 -59.11 1.29 15.77
C LEU A 400 -59.09 0.01 16.61
N SER A 401 -59.53 0.03 17.88
CA SER A 401 -59.41 -1.14 18.76
C SER A 401 -60.26 -2.35 18.34
N ARG A 402 -61.28 -2.14 17.49
CA ARG A 402 -62.09 -3.24 16.92
C ARG A 402 -61.48 -3.84 15.64
N ARG A 403 -60.76 -3.03 14.85
CA ARG A 403 -60.25 -3.39 13.51
C ARG A 403 -58.76 -3.72 13.50
N VAL A 404 -57.99 -3.15 14.43
CA VAL A 404 -56.55 -3.37 14.61
C VAL A 404 -56.35 -3.90 16.02
N ARG A 405 -56.22 -5.22 16.16
CA ARG A 405 -56.03 -5.89 17.45
C ARG A 405 -54.59 -5.86 17.96
N ASP A 406 -53.63 -5.50 17.11
CA ASP A 406 -52.24 -5.31 17.50
C ASP A 406 -52.02 -3.94 18.15
N THR A 407 -51.62 -3.94 19.43
CA THR A 407 -51.54 -2.73 20.24
C THR A 407 -50.45 -1.76 19.76
N ALA A 408 -49.34 -2.27 19.22
CA ALA A 408 -48.22 -1.45 18.78
C ALA A 408 -48.56 -0.71 17.48
N VAL A 409 -49.14 -1.42 16.50
CA VAL A 409 -49.59 -0.82 15.24
C VAL A 409 -50.75 0.16 15.48
N ALA A 410 -51.69 -0.17 16.37
CA ALA A 410 -52.77 0.74 16.74
C ALA A 410 -52.25 2.03 17.39
N ALA A 411 -51.29 1.93 18.32
CA ALA A 411 -50.67 3.08 18.95
C ALA A 411 -49.92 3.97 17.95
N LEU A 412 -49.19 3.37 17.01
CA LEU A 412 -48.52 4.10 15.94
C LEU A 412 -49.52 4.87 15.08
N LEU A 413 -50.59 4.22 14.60
CA LEU A 413 -51.61 4.87 13.78
C LEU A 413 -52.29 6.03 14.50
N MET A 414 -52.56 5.90 15.80
CA MET A 414 -53.07 7.01 16.61
C MET A 414 -52.10 8.18 16.65
N ALA A 415 -50.81 7.91 16.88
CA ALA A 415 -49.79 8.95 16.89
C ALA A 415 -49.63 9.64 15.53
N LYS A 416 -49.63 8.87 14.43
CA LYS A 416 -49.56 9.40 13.07
C LYS A 416 -50.80 10.20 12.69
N ALA A 417 -51.99 9.81 13.16
CA ALA A 417 -53.20 10.60 12.96
C ALA A 417 -53.10 11.99 13.61
N SER A 418 -52.54 12.05 14.81
CA SER A 418 -52.28 13.31 15.52
C SER A 418 -51.28 14.18 14.75
N LEU A 419 -50.15 13.61 14.32
CA LEU A 419 -49.12 14.32 13.54
C LEU A 419 -49.63 14.82 12.19
N ALA A 420 -50.48 14.03 11.51
CA ALA A 420 -51.11 14.43 10.27
C ALA A 420 -52.06 15.63 10.48
N ALA A 421 -52.84 15.61 11.57
CA ALA A 421 -53.74 16.70 11.92
C ALA A 421 -52.99 18.02 12.20
N GLU A 422 -51.81 17.97 12.83
CA GLU A 422 -50.93 19.15 13.00
C GLU A 422 -50.52 19.77 11.67
N ARG A 423 -50.39 18.94 10.63
CA ARG A 423 -50.05 19.35 9.26
C ARG A 423 -51.26 19.62 8.37
N LYS A 424 -52.47 19.68 8.97
CA LYS A 424 -53.75 19.88 8.28
C LYS A 424 -54.05 18.80 7.24
N VAL A 425 -53.62 17.56 7.49
CA VAL A 425 -53.91 16.38 6.68
C VAL A 425 -54.82 15.44 7.47
N SER A 426 -55.96 15.05 6.89
CA SER A 426 -56.90 14.09 7.49
C SER A 426 -56.39 12.65 7.29
N LEU A 427 -55.91 11.99 8.35
CA LEU A 427 -55.57 10.56 8.32
C LEU A 427 -56.82 9.72 8.65
N ARG A 428 -57.18 8.81 7.73
CA ARG A 428 -58.38 7.97 7.79
C ARG A 428 -57.97 6.50 7.73
N ILE A 429 -58.74 5.64 8.39
CA ILE A 429 -58.55 4.17 8.32
C ILE A 429 -59.71 3.58 7.52
N SER A 430 -59.38 2.85 6.46
CA SER A 430 -60.36 2.18 5.58
C SER A 430 -61.23 1.21 6.37
N ASP A 431 -62.51 1.12 6.01
CA ASP A 431 -63.46 0.17 6.61
C ASP A 431 -63.08 -1.29 6.34
N ALA A 432 -62.26 -1.56 5.32
CA ALA A 432 -61.72 -2.88 5.01
C ALA A 432 -60.55 -3.30 5.92
N THR A 433 -60.14 -2.44 6.85
CA THR A 433 -59.02 -2.73 7.76
C THR A 433 -59.37 -3.85 8.74
N ALA A 434 -58.57 -4.91 8.73
CA ALA A 434 -58.59 -6.01 9.67
C ALA A 434 -57.16 -6.52 9.93
N LEU A 435 -56.65 -6.29 11.13
CA LEU A 435 -55.34 -6.77 11.59
C LEU A 435 -55.50 -7.47 12.95
N ASP A 436 -55.10 -8.73 13.02
CA ASP A 436 -55.01 -9.51 14.25
C ASP A 436 -53.68 -9.26 14.98
N ARG A 437 -53.50 -9.90 16.15
CA ARG A 437 -52.30 -9.72 16.98
C ARG A 437 -51.10 -10.41 16.32
N LEU A 438 -50.01 -9.67 16.11
CA LEU A 438 -48.79 -10.18 15.47
C LEU A 438 -47.74 -10.60 16.49
N THR A 439 -46.71 -11.32 16.04
CA THR A 439 -45.50 -11.52 16.87
C THR A 439 -44.80 -10.17 17.11
N PRO A 440 -44.07 -9.95 18.22
CA PRO A 440 -43.42 -8.66 18.48
C PRO A 440 -42.48 -8.20 17.37
N LYS A 441 -41.82 -9.14 16.68
CA LYS A 441 -40.92 -8.86 15.55
C LYS A 441 -41.71 -8.42 14.31
N ASP A 442 -42.75 -9.17 13.95
CA ASP A 442 -43.60 -8.84 12.79
C ASP A 442 -44.35 -7.53 13.03
N ALA A 443 -44.83 -7.28 14.26
CA ALA A 443 -45.48 -6.02 14.63
C ALA A 443 -44.55 -4.82 14.44
N ALA A 444 -43.27 -4.92 14.83
CA ALA A 444 -42.29 -3.85 14.66
C ALA A 444 -41.96 -3.59 13.18
N ASP A 445 -41.87 -4.66 12.38
CA ASP A 445 -41.61 -4.56 10.94
C ASP A 445 -42.81 -3.97 10.18
N VAL A 446 -44.04 -4.42 10.50
CA VAL A 446 -45.28 -3.83 9.98
C VAL A 446 -45.41 -2.36 10.41
N ALA A 447 -45.13 -2.04 11.67
CA ALA A 447 -45.12 -0.66 12.17
C ALA A 447 -44.11 0.22 11.42
N THR A 448 -42.93 -0.31 11.08
CA THR A 448 -41.92 0.41 10.30
C THR A 448 -42.44 0.74 8.90
N VAL A 449 -43.04 -0.25 8.22
CA VAL A 449 -43.61 -0.05 6.87
C VAL A 449 -44.77 0.95 6.90
N VAL A 450 -45.73 0.77 7.81
CA VAL A 450 -46.88 1.67 7.98
C VAL A 450 -46.39 3.08 8.29
N GLY A 451 -45.47 3.25 9.24
CA GLY A 451 -44.95 4.55 9.64
C GLY A 451 -44.30 5.31 8.48
N ASN A 452 -43.40 4.64 7.74
CA ASN A 452 -42.72 5.25 6.61
C ASN A 452 -43.68 5.61 5.47
N LEU A 453 -44.63 4.73 5.13
CA LEU A 453 -45.58 5.00 4.06
C LEU A 453 -46.53 6.14 4.42
N VAL A 454 -47.03 6.17 5.67
CA VAL A 454 -47.89 7.26 6.15
C VAL A 454 -47.13 8.58 6.22
N ASP A 455 -45.88 8.61 6.68
CA ASP A 455 -45.09 9.84 6.69
C ASP A 455 -44.88 10.41 5.29
N ASN A 456 -44.55 9.54 4.33
CA ASN A 456 -44.39 9.95 2.93
C ASN A 456 -45.71 10.47 2.34
N ALA A 457 -46.83 9.80 2.63
CA ALA A 457 -48.16 10.20 2.19
C ALA A 457 -48.59 11.55 2.79
N VAL A 458 -48.36 11.76 4.09
CA VAL A 458 -48.67 13.02 4.77
C VAL A 458 -47.80 14.16 4.24
N ASP A 459 -46.51 13.92 4.02
CA ASP A 459 -45.61 14.88 3.39
C ASP A 459 -46.11 15.26 2.00
N ALA A 460 -46.49 14.29 1.17
CA ALA A 460 -46.98 14.52 -0.19
C ALA A 460 -48.31 15.29 -0.22
N ALA A 461 -49.29 14.88 0.60
CA ALA A 461 -50.59 15.53 0.70
C ALA A 461 -50.50 16.97 1.23
N SER A 462 -49.58 17.23 2.18
CA SER A 462 -49.36 18.58 2.73
C SER A 462 -48.79 19.56 1.70
N VAL A 463 -47.97 19.09 0.75
CA VAL A 463 -47.43 19.93 -0.32
C VAL A 463 -48.53 20.35 -1.29
N ALA A 464 -49.42 19.42 -1.66
CA ALA A 464 -50.57 19.70 -2.53
C ALA A 464 -51.52 20.75 -1.93
N ALA A 465 -51.78 20.70 -0.62
CA ALA A 465 -52.64 21.66 0.09
C ALA A 465 -52.09 23.10 0.14
N THR A 466 -50.79 23.29 -0.04
CA THR A 466 -50.14 24.62 0.04
C THR A 466 -49.92 25.28 -1.32
N GLY A 467 -50.24 24.59 -2.43
CA GLY A 467 -50.12 25.13 -3.78
C GLY A 467 -48.69 25.46 -4.21
N ARG A 468 -47.66 24.94 -3.53
CA ARG A 468 -46.26 25.19 -3.87
C ARG A 468 -45.67 24.02 -4.66
N ASP A 469 -45.29 24.30 -5.90
CA ASP A 469 -44.42 23.46 -6.72
C ASP A 469 -43.12 23.11 -5.95
N PRO A 470 -42.67 21.83 -5.90
CA PRO A 470 -41.40 21.41 -5.31
C PRO A 470 -40.16 22.18 -5.80
N LEU A 471 -40.24 22.84 -6.96
CA LEU A 471 -39.16 23.62 -7.58
C LEU A 471 -39.29 25.14 -7.42
N GLY A 472 -40.27 25.64 -6.65
CA GLY A 472 -40.42 27.07 -6.36
C GLY A 472 -40.73 27.95 -7.58
N ARG A 473 -41.25 27.38 -8.69
CA ARG A 473 -41.72 28.15 -9.83
C ARG A 473 -43.23 28.34 -9.74
N GLU A 474 -43.66 29.60 -9.79
CA GLU A 474 -45.06 29.93 -10.07
C GLU A 474 -45.42 29.40 -11.46
N GLY A 475 -46.29 28.39 -11.51
CA GLY A 475 -46.82 27.87 -12.76
C GLY A 475 -47.59 28.96 -13.50
N PRO A 476 -47.37 29.13 -14.81
CA PRO A 476 -48.09 30.13 -15.59
C PRO A 476 -49.44 29.52 -15.95
N HIS A 477 -50.44 29.57 -15.07
CA HIS A 477 -51.87 29.59 -15.39
C HIS A 477 -52.66 29.73 -14.08
N GLY A 478 -53.09 30.95 -13.79
CA GLY A 478 -54.23 31.18 -12.92
C GLY A 478 -55.47 30.56 -13.56
N ARG A 479 -55.80 29.34 -13.16
CA ARG A 479 -57.15 28.79 -13.25
C ARG A 479 -57.67 28.71 -11.83
N GLU A 480 -58.80 29.36 -11.62
CA GLU A 480 -59.61 29.34 -10.41
C GLU A 480 -59.60 27.94 -9.81
N ALA A 481 -59.20 27.85 -8.53
CA ALA A 481 -59.17 26.60 -7.79
C ALA A 481 -60.59 26.00 -7.77
N PRO A 482 -60.82 24.81 -8.37
CA PRO A 482 -61.99 24.04 -8.03
C PRO A 482 -61.81 23.56 -6.59
N ASP A 483 -62.82 23.79 -5.75
CA ASP A 483 -62.99 23.36 -4.36
C ASP A 483 -61.76 22.75 -3.69
N SER A 484 -61.15 23.49 -2.76
CA SER A 484 -60.04 23.06 -1.91
C SER A 484 -60.21 21.62 -1.44
N HIS A 485 -59.63 20.66 -2.15
CA HIS A 485 -59.65 19.27 -1.75
C HIS A 485 -58.87 19.18 -0.44
N GLU A 486 -59.58 18.87 0.63
CA GLU A 486 -58.99 18.67 1.96
C GLU A 486 -57.90 17.59 1.83
N ALA A 487 -56.65 17.92 2.21
CA ALA A 487 -55.57 16.94 2.12
C ALA A 487 -55.87 15.74 3.01
N TRP A 488 -55.80 14.54 2.44
CA TRP A 488 -56.15 13.32 3.14
C TRP A 488 -55.15 12.19 2.85
N VAL A 489 -55.05 11.29 3.82
CA VAL A 489 -54.33 10.01 3.69
C VAL A 489 -55.25 8.92 4.22
N GLU A 490 -55.39 7.84 3.47
CA GLU A 490 -56.17 6.67 3.88
C GLU A 490 -55.23 5.47 4.03
N VAL A 491 -55.35 4.76 5.15
CA VAL A 491 -54.59 3.54 5.45
C VAL A 491 -55.54 2.36 5.51
N GLU A 492 -55.20 1.30 4.82
CA GLU A 492 -55.89 0.00 4.85
C GLU A 492 -54.89 -1.09 5.21
N LEU A 493 -55.19 -1.86 6.26
CA LEU A 493 -54.40 -3.03 6.65
C LEU A 493 -55.27 -4.27 6.51
N ARG A 494 -54.89 -5.20 5.64
CA ARG A 494 -55.61 -6.45 5.43
C ARG A 494 -54.73 -7.63 5.78
N GLN A 495 -55.14 -8.40 6.77
CA GLN A 495 -54.47 -9.63 7.14
C GLN A 495 -55.21 -10.86 6.60
N ASP A 496 -54.48 -11.67 5.85
CA ASP A 496 -54.84 -13.04 5.49
C ASP A 496 -54.10 -14.04 6.41
N ALA A 497 -54.29 -15.34 6.21
CA ALA A 497 -53.76 -16.39 7.09
C ALA A 497 -52.23 -16.34 7.31
N SER A 498 -51.46 -15.85 6.33
CA SER A 498 -50.00 -15.82 6.39
C SER A 498 -49.40 -14.50 5.90
N SER A 499 -50.20 -13.47 5.63
CA SER A 499 -49.69 -12.22 5.07
C SER A 499 -50.49 -11.01 5.51
N VAL A 500 -49.81 -9.87 5.61
CA VAL A 500 -50.41 -8.56 5.80
C VAL A 500 -50.16 -7.75 4.53
N GLU A 501 -51.24 -7.20 3.98
CA GLU A 501 -51.23 -6.20 2.92
C GLU A 501 -51.51 -4.83 3.54
N ILE A 502 -50.61 -3.88 3.25
CA ILE A 502 -50.62 -2.51 3.74
C ILE A 502 -50.83 -1.62 2.54
N VAL A 503 -51.96 -0.92 2.48
CA VAL A 503 -52.27 0.03 1.41
C VAL A 503 -52.34 1.42 2.02
N VAL A 504 -51.58 2.36 1.47
CA VAL A 504 -51.61 3.78 1.84
C VAL A 504 -51.93 4.59 0.60
N ARG A 505 -53.03 5.35 0.67
CA ARG A 505 -53.50 6.25 -0.39
C ARG A 505 -53.36 7.69 0.08
N ASP A 506 -52.94 8.57 -0.80
CA ASP A 506 -52.82 10.00 -0.51
C ASP A 506 -53.46 10.87 -1.58
N SER A 507 -53.79 12.10 -1.19
CA SER A 507 -54.27 13.16 -2.07
C SER A 507 -53.14 14.06 -2.62
N GLY A 508 -51.91 13.55 -2.68
CA GLY A 508 -50.72 14.28 -3.15
C GLY A 508 -50.62 14.35 -4.68
N PRO A 509 -49.54 14.91 -5.23
CA PRO A 509 -49.39 15.10 -6.68
C PRO A 509 -49.14 13.80 -7.49
N GLY A 510 -49.17 12.64 -6.84
CA GLY A 510 -48.78 11.37 -7.45
C GLY A 510 -47.26 11.22 -7.67
N VAL A 511 -46.85 10.11 -8.26
CA VAL A 511 -45.47 9.78 -8.60
C VAL A 511 -45.29 9.80 -10.12
N ALA A 512 -44.31 10.54 -10.67
CA ALA A 512 -44.13 10.58 -12.12
C ALA A 512 -43.88 9.15 -12.70
N PRO A 513 -44.44 8.79 -13.87
CA PRO A 513 -44.36 7.43 -14.42
C PRO A 513 -42.93 6.92 -14.63
N GLU A 514 -41.99 7.83 -14.92
CA GLU A 514 -40.56 7.56 -15.09
C GLU A 514 -39.89 7.19 -13.76
N LEU A 515 -40.43 7.67 -12.63
CA LEU A 515 -39.89 7.50 -11.28
C LEU A 515 -40.48 6.28 -10.55
N ALA A 516 -41.61 5.73 -10.99
CA ALA A 516 -42.32 4.68 -10.25
C ALA A 516 -41.49 3.40 -9.99
N ARG A 517 -40.51 3.07 -10.84
CA ARG A 517 -39.56 1.97 -10.63
C ARG A 517 -38.32 2.39 -9.81
N GLU A 518 -37.92 3.65 -9.89
CA GLU A 518 -36.73 4.20 -9.23
C GLU A 518 -36.99 4.72 -7.81
N VAL A 519 -38.25 5.00 -7.44
CA VAL A 519 -38.65 5.49 -6.11
C VAL A 519 -38.29 4.51 -4.99
N PHE A 520 -38.17 3.23 -5.33
CA PHE A 520 -37.73 2.18 -4.41
C PHE A 520 -36.23 1.87 -4.49
N SER A 521 -35.46 2.65 -5.26
CA SER A 521 -34.00 2.55 -5.31
C SER A 521 -33.36 3.39 -4.18
N HIS A 522 -32.28 2.87 -3.59
CA HIS A 522 -31.57 3.56 -2.49
C HIS A 522 -31.16 4.98 -2.88
N GLY A 523 -31.62 5.98 -2.11
CA GLY A 523 -31.24 7.38 -2.28
C GLY A 523 -32.21 8.23 -3.09
N PHE A 524 -33.37 7.70 -3.48
CA PHE A 524 -34.40 8.51 -4.13
C PHE A 524 -35.05 9.47 -3.13
N THR A 525 -34.70 10.75 -3.23
CA THR A 525 -35.42 11.86 -2.60
C THR A 525 -35.75 12.89 -3.67
N THR A 526 -37.02 13.26 -3.80
CA THR A 526 -37.44 14.40 -4.64
C THR A 526 -37.12 15.74 -4.01
N LYS A 527 -36.56 15.76 -2.78
CA LYS A 527 -36.17 16.97 -2.05
C LYS A 527 -34.66 16.97 -1.85
N ALA A 528 -33.93 17.39 -2.89
CA ALA A 528 -32.55 17.81 -2.73
C ALA A 528 -32.50 19.21 -2.12
N ALA A 529 -31.68 19.36 -1.08
CA ALA A 529 -31.31 20.60 -0.39
C ALA A 529 -32.29 21.12 0.69
N GLN A 530 -32.33 20.44 1.85
CA GLN A 530 -32.04 21.04 3.17
C GLN A 530 -32.22 19.96 4.26
N GLU A 531 -31.19 19.84 5.11
CA GLU A 531 -31.10 18.98 6.30
C GLU A 531 -31.08 17.47 6.06
N GLY A 532 -29.93 16.87 6.37
CA GLY A 532 -29.67 15.45 6.20
C GLY A 532 -30.50 14.61 7.16
N GLU A 533 -31.47 13.87 6.62
CA GLU A 533 -31.99 12.60 7.18
C GLU A 533 -33.02 11.88 6.27
N ARG A 534 -33.36 12.39 5.08
CA ARG A 534 -34.56 11.92 4.35
C ARG A 534 -34.25 11.39 2.94
N GLY A 535 -34.27 10.07 2.83
CA GLY A 535 -34.12 9.30 1.58
C GLY A 535 -34.03 7.77 1.79
N ILE A 536 -34.09 7.32 3.05
CA ILE A 536 -33.92 5.90 3.43
C ILE A 536 -35.27 5.20 3.58
N GLY A 537 -36.36 5.93 3.86
CA GLY A 537 -37.66 5.36 4.25
C GLY A 537 -38.25 4.33 3.28
N LEU A 538 -38.34 4.65 1.98
CA LEU A 538 -38.90 3.74 0.98
C LEU A 538 -37.99 2.54 0.70
N ALA A 539 -36.67 2.73 0.79
CA ALA A 539 -35.72 1.63 0.66
C ALA A 539 -35.75 0.70 1.88
N LEU A 540 -35.93 1.24 3.09
CA LEU A 540 -36.16 0.46 4.31
C LEU A 540 -37.47 -0.33 4.22
N THR A 541 -38.54 0.30 3.73
CA THR A 541 -39.82 -0.38 3.49
C THR A 541 -39.65 -1.55 2.52
N ARG A 542 -38.98 -1.34 1.38
CA ARG A 542 -38.69 -2.41 0.43
C ARG A 542 -37.88 -3.55 1.04
N LEU A 543 -36.82 -3.23 1.78
CA LEU A 543 -35.98 -4.23 2.45
C LEU A 543 -36.77 -5.07 3.45
N VAL A 544 -37.66 -4.42 4.21
CA VAL A 544 -38.53 -5.10 5.17
C VAL A 544 -39.54 -6.00 4.43
N CYS A 545 -40.16 -5.55 3.34
CA CYS A 545 -41.06 -6.38 2.54
C CYS A 545 -40.34 -7.59 1.92
N GLU A 546 -39.20 -7.39 1.27
CA GLU A 546 -38.42 -8.47 0.63
C GLU A 546 -37.93 -9.51 1.65
N ARG A 547 -37.51 -9.07 2.86
CA ARG A 547 -37.12 -9.99 3.94
C ARG A 547 -38.27 -10.90 4.39
N HIS A 548 -39.51 -10.40 4.31
CA HIS A 548 -40.71 -11.16 4.60
C HIS A 548 -41.28 -11.87 3.35
N GLY A 549 -40.47 -12.03 2.29
CA GLY A 549 -40.88 -12.71 1.06
C GLY A 549 -41.99 -12.00 0.28
N GLY A 550 -42.21 -10.71 0.55
CA GLY A 550 -43.22 -9.89 -0.08
C GLY A 550 -42.63 -8.81 -0.98
N GLU A 551 -43.47 -7.87 -1.40
CA GLU A 551 -43.13 -6.83 -2.37
C GLU A 551 -43.78 -5.50 -2.00
N ILE A 552 -43.27 -4.41 -2.58
CA ILE A 552 -43.91 -3.09 -2.54
C ILE A 552 -44.07 -2.55 -3.96
N SER A 553 -45.24 -1.96 -4.22
CA SER A 553 -45.57 -1.30 -5.49
C SER A 553 -46.21 0.05 -5.26
N VAL A 554 -46.16 0.91 -6.29
CA VAL A 554 -46.84 2.21 -6.31
C VAL A 554 -47.64 2.34 -7.60
N THR A 555 -48.84 2.88 -7.48
CA THR A 555 -49.74 3.19 -8.59
C THR A 555 -50.33 4.57 -8.38
N ASN A 556 -50.37 5.41 -9.41
CA ASN A 556 -51.09 6.67 -9.32
C ASN A 556 -52.61 6.42 -9.39
N THR A 557 -53.34 7.14 -8.55
CA THR A 557 -54.80 7.20 -8.56
C THR A 557 -55.24 8.55 -9.16
N PRO A 558 -56.53 8.73 -9.49
CA PRO A 558 -57.05 10.03 -9.94
C PRO A 558 -56.80 11.16 -8.93
N ASP A 559 -56.70 10.81 -7.65
CA ASP A 559 -56.59 11.76 -6.53
C ASP A 559 -55.16 11.91 -5.99
N GLY A 560 -54.22 11.02 -6.34
CA GLY A 560 -52.82 11.08 -5.89
C GLY A 560 -52.02 9.78 -6.12
N ALA A 561 -51.36 9.26 -5.07
CA ALA A 561 -50.63 7.99 -5.13
C ALA A 561 -51.22 6.92 -4.20
N MET A 562 -51.05 5.65 -4.59
CA MET A 562 -51.38 4.48 -3.80
C MET A 562 -50.15 3.57 -3.71
N PHE A 563 -49.65 3.40 -2.50
CA PHE A 563 -48.59 2.45 -2.18
C PHE A 563 -49.20 1.16 -1.63
N THR A 564 -48.79 0.02 -2.17
CA THR A 564 -49.22 -1.31 -1.71
C THR A 564 -48.00 -2.13 -1.33
N ALA A 565 -47.89 -2.49 -0.05
CA ALA A 565 -46.83 -3.32 0.50
C ALA A 565 -47.41 -4.64 1.02
N ARG A 566 -46.81 -5.77 0.65
CA ARG A 566 -47.21 -7.10 1.12
C ARG A 566 -46.07 -7.71 1.92
N MET A 567 -46.40 -8.37 3.03
CA MET A 567 -45.44 -9.02 3.91
C MET A 567 -46.00 -10.34 4.41
N THR A 568 -45.19 -11.40 4.42
CA THR A 568 -45.54 -12.64 5.12
C THR A 568 -45.38 -12.44 6.63
N VAL A 569 -46.39 -12.80 7.41
CA VAL A 569 -46.37 -12.68 8.88
C VAL A 569 -46.74 -14.01 9.52
N SER A 570 -46.22 -14.27 10.72
CA SER A 570 -46.55 -15.48 11.48
C SER A 570 -47.71 -15.20 12.44
N HIS A 571 -48.72 -16.07 12.48
CA HIS A 571 -49.82 -15.91 13.42
C HIS A 571 -49.40 -16.31 14.83
N LEU A 572 -49.88 -15.59 15.86
CA LEU A 572 -49.53 -15.90 17.26
C LEU A 572 -50.03 -17.30 17.72
N THR A 573 -50.93 -17.93 16.96
CA THR A 573 -51.36 -19.33 17.21
C THR A 573 -50.34 -20.37 16.75
N ASP A 574 -49.43 -20.05 15.83
CA ASP A 574 -48.41 -21.00 15.34
C ASP A 574 -47.15 -20.99 16.21
N ALA A 575 -46.88 -19.87 16.91
CA ALA A 575 -45.72 -19.73 17.80
C ALA A 575 -45.80 -20.59 19.08
N VAL A 576 -46.99 -21.08 19.46
CA VAL A 576 -47.16 -21.98 20.61
C VAL A 576 -46.87 -23.44 20.24
N ALA A 577 -46.88 -23.80 18.95
CA ALA A 577 -46.60 -25.17 18.50
C ALA A 577 -45.10 -25.47 18.32
N GLU A 578 -44.27 -24.49 17.97
CA GLU A 578 -42.82 -24.69 17.79
C GLU A 578 -42.00 -24.60 19.10
N GLY A 579 -42.60 -24.10 20.19
CA GLY A 579 -41.94 -23.93 21.49
C GLY A 579 -42.02 -25.14 22.44
N ALA A 580 -42.67 -26.23 22.04
CA ALA A 580 -42.84 -27.41 22.88
C ALA A 580 -42.46 -28.68 22.12
N THR A 581 -41.16 -28.96 22.04
CA THR A 581 -40.68 -30.34 21.97
C THR A 581 -39.69 -30.57 23.13
N PRO A 582 -39.90 -31.62 23.96
CA PRO A 582 -39.22 -31.83 25.24
C PRO A 582 -37.76 -32.27 25.11
#